data_AF-A0A7C5FV56-F1
#
_entry.id   AF-A0A7C5FV56-F1
#
_cell.length_a   1.000
_cell.length_b   1.000
_cell.length_c   1.000
_cell.angle_alpha   90.00
_cell.angle_beta   90.00
_cell.angle_gamma   90.00
#
_symmetry.space_group_name_H-M   'P 1'
#
loop_
_entity.id
_entity.type
_entity.pdbx_description
1 polymer ?
#
loop_
_entity_poly.entity_id
_entity_poly.type
_entity_poly.pdbx_seq_one_letter_code
_entity_poly.pdbx_strand_id
1 'polypeptide(L)'
;MFALVERDRRRQSGDGVVGDKNQAVAEVKVKQKEQPTQIHPTAMVDPNAQLGQGVSIGAYSVIGKNVQLGDGTRIDSNVVIESNVSIGKECVILSGAVLGGAPQDKKFHGEDTFVKIGDNNIIREYVTIHRASGDGEATVLGDNNMLMAYCHVGHNCKLGDNITMANYVGVSGHVLIEDKVVFGGFVGVHQKVRIGQLAMVGGMSKVVQDVPPFAIVDGRPTKVCDLNVIGLRRSGVTPKVRADIRLAYKLLYRSNLNITQALEAIDRDIEPSEELNYLLDFIRSVREGFGGRQLETPRF
;
A
#
# COMPACT_ATOMS: atom_id res chain seq x y z
N MET A 1 8.40 -13.58 -28.61
CA MET A 1 7.84 -14.66 -29.44
C MET A 1 7.66 -15.87 -28.54
N PHE A 2 6.53 -15.96 -27.84
CA PHE A 2 6.20 -17.08 -26.96
C PHE A 2 4.95 -17.76 -27.53
N ALA A 3 5.11 -19.01 -27.94
CA ALA A 3 4.09 -19.79 -28.63
C ALA A 3 3.05 -20.33 -27.64
N LEU A 4 1.78 -20.17 -28.01
CA LEU A 4 0.64 -20.89 -27.49
C LEU A 4 0.82 -22.40 -27.70
N VAL A 5 0.41 -23.20 -26.72
CA VAL A 5 -0.01 -24.58 -26.94
C VAL A 5 -1.42 -24.72 -26.40
N GLU A 6 -2.39 -24.57 -27.30
CA GLU A 6 -3.75 -25.08 -27.11
C GLU A 6 -3.72 -26.60 -27.16
N ARG A 7 -4.42 -27.25 -26.23
CA ARG A 7 -4.86 -28.64 -26.40
C ARG A 7 -6.35 -28.74 -26.16
N ASP A 8 -7.02 -28.79 -27.30
CA ASP A 8 -8.38 -29.20 -27.58
C ASP A 8 -8.63 -30.64 -27.07
N ARG A 9 -9.69 -30.85 -26.28
CA ARG A 9 -10.29 -32.19 -26.08
C ARG A 9 -11.81 -32.11 -26.19
N ARG A 10 -12.26 -32.83 -27.21
CA ARG A 10 -13.62 -33.03 -27.71
C ARG A 10 -14.64 -33.49 -26.66
N ARG A 11 -15.87 -33.07 -26.95
CA ARG A 11 -17.18 -33.51 -26.47
C ARG A 11 -17.33 -35.04 -26.38
N GLN A 12 -17.98 -35.50 -25.32
CA GLN A 12 -18.92 -36.63 -25.39
C GLN A 12 -20.22 -36.25 -24.67
N SER A 13 -21.30 -36.45 -25.41
CA SER A 13 -22.71 -36.30 -25.06
C SER A 13 -23.20 -37.42 -24.15
N GLY A 14 -24.03 -37.08 -23.17
CA GLY A 14 -24.81 -38.04 -22.38
C GLY A 14 -25.88 -37.29 -21.61
N ASP A 15 -27.07 -37.18 -22.21
CA ASP A 15 -28.26 -36.63 -21.57
C ASP A 15 -28.88 -37.64 -20.57
N GLY A 16 -29.15 -37.12 -19.37
CA GLY A 16 -30.37 -37.38 -18.60
C GLY A 16 -30.51 -38.70 -17.85
N VAL A 17 -30.50 -38.64 -16.51
CA VAL A 17 -31.69 -38.90 -15.67
C VAL A 17 -31.53 -38.09 -14.37
N VAL A 18 -32.57 -37.32 -14.07
CA VAL A 18 -32.77 -36.49 -12.88
C VAL A 18 -32.96 -37.37 -11.64
N GLY A 19 -32.14 -37.14 -10.62
CA GLY A 19 -32.26 -37.78 -9.31
C GLY A 19 -32.15 -36.74 -8.21
N ASP A 20 -33.30 -36.30 -7.71
CA ASP A 20 -33.46 -35.40 -6.58
C ASP A 20 -32.89 -36.05 -5.30
N LYS A 21 -31.78 -35.50 -4.79
CA LYS A 21 -31.27 -35.80 -3.45
C LYS A 21 -30.83 -34.50 -2.80
N ASN A 22 -31.81 -33.85 -2.19
CA ASN A 22 -31.64 -32.85 -1.14
C ASN A 22 -30.82 -33.47 0.01
N GLN A 23 -29.49 -33.35 -0.04
CA GLN A 23 -28.62 -33.60 1.10
C GLN A 23 -28.28 -32.24 1.72
N ALA A 24 -28.91 -31.97 2.86
CA ALA A 24 -28.52 -30.87 3.74
C ALA A 24 -27.05 -31.06 4.14
N VAL A 25 -26.18 -30.22 3.59
CA VAL A 25 -24.78 -30.14 3.99
C VAL A 25 -24.78 -29.42 5.33
N ALA A 26 -24.67 -30.18 6.43
CA ALA A 26 -24.45 -29.58 7.73
C ALA A 26 -23.07 -28.89 7.71
N GLU A 27 -23.06 -27.56 7.76
CA GLU A 27 -21.84 -26.79 8.00
C GLU A 27 -21.27 -27.19 9.36
N VAL A 28 -20.26 -28.04 9.35
CA VAL A 28 -19.41 -28.27 10.52
C VAL A 28 -18.64 -26.98 10.74
N LYS A 29 -19.14 -26.11 11.64
CA LYS A 29 -18.37 -25.00 12.19
C LYS A 29 -17.19 -25.59 12.96
N VAL A 30 -16.07 -25.79 12.28
CA VAL A 30 -14.79 -26.07 12.92
C VAL A 30 -14.48 -24.84 13.76
N LYS A 31 -14.71 -24.92 15.07
CA LYS A 31 -14.18 -23.94 16.01
C LYS A 31 -12.67 -23.91 15.80
N GLN A 32 -12.15 -22.82 15.24
CA GLN A 32 -10.71 -22.62 15.16
C GLN A 32 -10.18 -22.71 16.59
N LYS A 33 -9.26 -23.64 16.82
CA LYS A 33 -8.65 -23.88 18.13
C LYS A 33 -7.85 -22.62 18.47
N GLU A 34 -8.21 -21.94 19.54
CA GLU A 34 -7.45 -20.79 20.07
C GLU A 34 -5.99 -21.23 20.25
N GLN A 35 -5.08 -20.66 19.46
CA GLN A 35 -3.65 -20.95 19.56
C GLN A 35 -3.08 -20.11 20.71
N PRO A 36 -2.31 -20.70 21.64
CA PRO A 36 -1.70 -19.92 22.71
C PRO A 36 -0.63 -18.99 22.14
N THR A 37 -0.48 -17.82 22.76
CA THR A 37 0.62 -16.89 22.50
C THR A 37 1.96 -17.55 22.87
N GLN A 38 2.95 -17.42 21.98
CA GLN A 38 4.26 -18.07 22.10
C GLN A 38 5.37 -17.02 22.11
N ILE A 39 6.13 -16.95 23.19
CA ILE A 39 7.25 -16.01 23.32
C ILE A 39 8.53 -16.82 23.48
N HIS A 40 9.48 -16.65 22.57
CA HIS A 40 10.76 -17.32 22.68
C HIS A 40 11.49 -16.88 23.97
N PRO A 41 12.17 -17.77 24.72
CA PRO A 41 12.78 -17.43 26.01
C PRO A 41 13.84 -16.31 25.97
N THR A 42 14.40 -16.02 24.79
CA THR A 42 15.38 -14.94 24.59
C THR A 42 14.78 -13.65 24.07
N ALA A 43 13.48 -13.60 23.79
CA ALA A 43 12.79 -12.38 23.43
C ALA A 43 12.64 -11.49 24.67
N MET A 44 12.84 -10.19 24.50
CA MET A 44 12.62 -9.20 25.54
C MET A 44 11.30 -8.48 25.28
N VAL A 45 10.32 -8.68 26.16
CA VAL A 45 8.99 -8.09 26.02
C VAL A 45 8.72 -7.22 27.25
N ASP A 46 8.43 -5.94 27.03
CA ASP A 46 8.03 -5.02 28.10
C ASP A 46 6.74 -5.54 28.77
N PRO A 47 6.64 -5.50 30.11
CA PRO A 47 5.47 -6.01 30.82
C PRO A 47 4.17 -5.28 30.51
N ASN A 48 4.22 -4.07 29.93
CA ASN A 48 3.03 -3.32 29.51
C ASN A 48 2.66 -3.56 28.04
N ALA A 49 3.38 -4.42 27.32
CA ALA A 49 3.00 -4.83 25.98
C ALA A 49 1.72 -5.69 26.03
N GLN A 50 0.83 -5.44 25.08
CA GLN A 50 -0.46 -6.13 24.95
C GLN A 50 -0.40 -7.08 23.76
N LEU A 51 -0.53 -8.38 24.02
CA LEU A 51 -0.40 -9.42 23.01
C LEU A 51 -1.75 -10.12 22.81
N GLY A 52 -2.22 -10.16 21.57
CA GLY A 52 -3.40 -10.92 21.15
C GLY A 52 -3.20 -12.42 21.21
N GLN A 53 -4.28 -13.16 20.93
CA GLN A 53 -4.27 -14.62 20.90
C GLN A 53 -3.41 -15.13 19.73
N GLY A 54 -2.69 -16.23 19.92
CA GLY A 54 -1.90 -16.85 18.86
C GLY A 54 -0.71 -16.03 18.37
N VAL A 55 -0.38 -14.90 19.00
CA VAL A 55 0.82 -14.12 18.69
C VAL A 55 2.07 -14.97 18.91
N SER A 56 3.02 -14.92 17.99
CA SER A 56 4.33 -15.56 18.15
C SER A 56 5.47 -14.56 18.08
N ILE A 57 6.43 -14.68 19.00
CA ILE A 57 7.59 -13.79 19.08
C ILE A 57 8.87 -14.63 19.05
N GLY A 58 9.67 -14.41 18.00
CA GLY A 58 10.92 -15.10 17.74
C GLY A 58 12.08 -14.69 18.65
N ALA A 59 13.17 -15.45 18.56
CA ALA A 59 14.35 -15.26 19.39
C ALA A 59 14.98 -13.87 19.23
N TYR A 60 15.43 -13.29 20.35
CA TYR A 60 16.18 -12.02 20.39
C TYR A 60 15.41 -10.79 19.89
N SER A 61 14.10 -10.90 19.70
CA SER A 61 13.25 -9.76 19.39
C SER A 61 13.00 -8.92 20.63
N VAL A 62 12.88 -7.60 20.43
CA VAL A 62 12.64 -6.62 21.49
C VAL A 62 11.30 -5.94 21.24
N ILE A 63 10.40 -6.03 22.21
CA ILE A 63 9.06 -5.44 22.19
C ILE A 63 8.97 -4.41 23.31
N GLY A 64 8.86 -3.15 22.93
CA GLY A 64 8.87 -2.01 23.83
C GLY A 64 7.56 -1.77 24.58
N LYS A 65 7.59 -0.75 25.45
CA LYS A 65 6.43 -0.31 26.23
C LYS A 65 5.25 0.15 25.36
N ASN A 66 4.02 -0.12 25.80
CA ASN A 66 2.78 0.28 25.14
C ASN A 66 2.59 -0.30 23.73
N VAL A 67 3.37 -1.32 23.36
CA VAL A 67 3.17 -2.05 22.10
C VAL A 67 1.88 -2.87 22.18
N GLN A 68 1.11 -2.88 21.10
CA GLN A 68 -0.07 -3.73 20.94
C GLN A 68 0.12 -4.60 19.70
N LEU A 69 0.01 -5.92 19.84
CA LEU A 69 0.04 -6.88 18.75
C LEU A 69 -1.31 -7.58 18.65
N GLY A 70 -1.98 -7.50 17.50
CA GLY A 70 -3.24 -8.19 17.24
C GLY A 70 -3.10 -9.71 17.10
N ASP A 71 -4.23 -10.40 17.16
CA ASP A 71 -4.30 -11.87 17.09
C ASP A 71 -3.55 -12.45 15.88
N GLY A 72 -2.87 -13.58 16.07
CA GLY A 72 -2.17 -14.31 15.02
C GLY A 72 -0.94 -13.61 14.43
N THR A 73 -0.60 -12.41 14.88
CA THR A 73 0.60 -11.70 14.40
C THR A 73 1.88 -12.42 14.79
N ARG A 74 2.76 -12.61 13.81
CA ARG A 74 4.02 -13.34 13.93
C ARG A 74 5.19 -12.40 13.79
N ILE A 75 6.01 -12.36 14.83
CA ILE A 75 7.26 -11.62 14.88
C ILE A 75 8.39 -12.62 14.78
N ASP A 76 9.21 -12.49 13.75
CA ASP A 76 10.39 -13.34 13.53
C ASP A 76 11.53 -12.97 14.50
N SER A 77 12.69 -13.61 14.37
CA SER A 77 13.86 -13.34 15.20
C SER A 77 14.47 -11.95 14.97
N ASN A 78 15.11 -11.37 15.97
CA ASN A 78 15.85 -10.10 15.83
C ASN A 78 15.00 -8.93 15.28
N VAL A 79 13.72 -8.87 15.61
CA VAL A 79 12.84 -7.74 15.29
C VAL A 79 12.83 -6.77 16.46
N VAL A 80 12.89 -5.47 16.18
CA VAL A 80 12.75 -4.42 17.19
C VAL A 80 11.44 -3.67 16.95
N ILE A 81 10.55 -3.73 17.94
CA ILE A 81 9.33 -2.92 17.98
C ILE A 81 9.47 -1.98 19.17
N GLU A 82 9.72 -0.72 18.88
CA GLU A 82 9.87 0.34 19.87
C GLU A 82 8.53 0.70 20.53
N SER A 83 8.56 1.61 21.50
CA SER A 83 7.36 2.02 22.21
C SER A 83 6.30 2.67 21.32
N ASN A 84 5.04 2.58 21.79
CA ASN A 84 3.88 3.25 21.17
C ASN A 84 3.57 2.79 19.73
N VAL A 85 3.78 1.50 19.46
CA VAL A 85 3.44 0.85 18.18
C VAL A 85 2.21 -0.04 18.36
N SER A 86 1.20 0.16 17.53
CA SER A 86 0.05 -0.74 17.41
C SER A 86 0.12 -1.48 16.07
N ILE A 87 0.06 -2.81 16.12
CA ILE A 87 0.04 -3.69 14.94
C ILE A 87 -1.23 -4.54 14.99
N GLY A 88 -1.94 -4.60 13.87
CA GLY A 88 -3.13 -5.39 13.68
C GLY A 88 -2.91 -6.90 13.74
N LYS A 89 -3.89 -7.64 13.24
CA LYS A 89 -3.97 -9.09 13.24
C LYS A 89 -3.24 -9.70 12.06
N GLU A 90 -2.82 -10.95 12.21
CA GLU A 90 -2.30 -11.80 11.12
C GLU A 90 -1.14 -11.15 10.33
N CYS A 91 -0.41 -10.24 10.96
CA CYS A 91 0.77 -9.62 10.36
C CYS A 91 1.96 -10.57 10.45
N VAL A 92 2.91 -10.42 9.53
CA VAL A 92 4.18 -11.14 9.55
C VAL A 92 5.31 -10.13 9.47
N ILE A 93 6.08 -10.03 10.55
CA ILE A 93 7.21 -9.10 10.67
C ILE A 93 8.49 -9.91 10.67
N LEU A 94 9.31 -9.77 9.63
CA LEU A 94 10.48 -10.60 9.40
C LEU A 94 11.76 -10.00 10.00
N SER A 95 12.76 -10.86 10.12
CA SER A 95 14.00 -10.61 10.84
C SER A 95 14.68 -9.27 10.50
N GLY A 96 15.15 -8.57 11.54
CA GLY A 96 15.88 -7.31 11.41
C GLY A 96 15.01 -6.07 11.16
N ALA A 97 13.69 -6.21 11.05
CA ALA A 97 12.80 -5.05 10.94
C ALA A 97 12.82 -4.20 12.22
N VAL A 98 12.74 -2.87 12.04
CA VAL A 98 12.71 -1.90 13.15
C VAL A 98 11.47 -1.00 13.00
N LEU A 99 10.53 -1.13 13.91
CA LEU A 99 9.24 -0.44 13.88
C LEU A 99 9.11 0.49 15.09
N GLY A 100 8.63 1.72 14.88
CA GLY A 100 8.49 2.72 15.94
C GLY A 100 9.77 3.50 16.28
N GLY A 101 10.85 3.28 15.53
CA GLY A 101 12.10 4.03 15.67
C GLY A 101 11.87 5.54 15.64
N ALA A 102 12.70 6.30 16.38
CA ALA A 102 12.63 7.75 16.38
C ALA A 102 12.73 8.32 14.95
N PRO A 103 11.94 9.36 14.61
CA PRO A 103 12.07 10.06 13.35
C PRO A 103 13.51 10.49 13.09
N GLN A 104 13.92 10.43 11.83
CA GLN A 104 15.18 11.06 11.38
C GLN A 104 14.99 12.56 11.06
N ASP A 105 13.91 13.16 11.58
CA ASP A 105 13.69 14.60 11.54
C ASP A 105 14.47 15.26 12.68
N LYS A 106 15.27 16.29 12.34
CA LYS A 106 16.03 17.07 13.33
C LYS A 106 15.14 17.86 14.30
N LYS A 107 13.86 18.01 13.97
CA LYS A 107 12.86 18.69 14.80
C LYS A 107 12.24 17.78 15.86
N PHE A 108 12.49 16.47 15.81
CA PHE A 108 11.99 15.54 16.81
C PHE A 108 12.77 15.72 18.12
N HIS A 109 12.04 15.93 19.21
CA HIS A 109 12.57 16.21 20.54
C HIS A 109 12.10 15.22 21.61
N GLY A 110 11.53 14.08 21.19
CA GLY A 110 11.07 13.03 22.10
C GLY A 110 9.58 13.09 22.40
N GLU A 111 8.79 13.73 21.52
CA GLU A 111 7.34 13.83 21.63
C GLU A 111 6.67 12.44 21.63
N ASP A 112 5.52 12.36 22.31
CA ASP A 112 4.71 11.14 22.38
C ASP A 112 3.98 10.93 21.06
N THR A 113 4.60 10.12 20.21
CA THR A 113 4.19 9.84 18.82
C THR A 113 4.10 8.36 18.57
N PHE A 114 3.36 7.98 17.53
CA PHE A 114 2.87 6.62 17.35
C PHE A 114 3.23 6.03 15.97
N VAL A 115 3.19 4.71 15.89
CA VAL A 115 3.03 3.96 14.63
C VAL A 115 1.77 3.11 14.74
N LYS A 116 0.94 3.14 13.71
CA LYS A 116 -0.28 2.33 13.60
C LYS A 116 -0.23 1.51 12.33
N ILE A 117 -0.22 0.19 12.45
CA ILE A 117 -0.18 -0.78 11.35
C ILE A 117 -1.46 -1.61 11.42
N GLY A 118 -2.15 -1.72 10.29
CA GLY A 118 -3.36 -2.50 10.14
C GLY A 118 -3.11 -4.02 10.11
N ASP A 119 -4.06 -4.75 9.54
CA ASP A 119 -4.10 -6.22 9.52
C ASP A 119 -3.42 -6.81 8.27
N ASN A 120 -3.00 -8.07 8.36
CA ASN A 120 -2.52 -8.88 7.24
C ASN A 120 -1.32 -8.29 6.48
N ASN A 121 -0.51 -7.47 7.14
CA ASN A 121 0.68 -6.89 6.53
C ASN A 121 1.86 -7.87 6.55
N ILE A 122 2.62 -7.91 5.46
CA ILE A 122 3.90 -8.63 5.38
C ILE A 122 5.02 -7.59 5.32
N ILE A 123 5.75 -7.48 6.42
CA ILE A 123 6.88 -6.55 6.59
C ILE A 123 8.15 -7.38 6.57
N ARG A 124 8.88 -7.28 5.46
CA ARG A 124 10.06 -8.09 5.18
C ARG A 124 11.30 -7.61 5.94
N GLU A 125 12.38 -8.31 5.70
CA GLU A 125 13.66 -8.18 6.40
C GLU A 125 14.19 -6.74 6.33
N TYR A 126 14.67 -6.23 7.46
CA TYR A 126 15.28 -4.89 7.56
C TYR A 126 14.39 -3.71 7.10
N VAL A 127 13.07 -3.90 7.06
CA VAL A 127 12.15 -2.77 6.86
C VAL A 127 12.21 -1.86 8.08
N THR A 128 12.17 -0.55 7.83
CA THR A 128 12.10 0.47 8.89
C THR A 128 10.83 1.30 8.75
N ILE A 129 10.09 1.46 9.86
CA ILE A 129 8.92 2.33 9.93
C ILE A 129 9.09 3.23 11.14
N HIS A 130 9.27 4.52 10.92
CA HIS A 130 9.47 5.47 12.02
C HIS A 130 8.16 6.07 12.48
N ARG A 131 8.06 6.35 13.79
CA ARG A 131 6.94 7.09 14.36
C ARG A 131 6.87 8.51 13.80
N ALA A 132 5.77 9.20 14.08
CA ALA A 132 5.56 10.57 13.63
C ALA A 132 6.45 11.58 14.37
N SER A 133 6.42 12.82 13.89
CA SER A 133 6.79 14.02 14.65
C SER A 133 5.55 14.86 14.92
N GLY A 134 5.53 15.57 16.05
CA GLY A 134 4.36 16.29 16.55
C GLY A 134 3.57 15.47 17.59
N ASP A 135 3.31 16.07 18.75
CA ASP A 135 2.65 15.40 19.87
C ASP A 135 1.29 14.80 19.46
N GLY A 136 1.05 13.54 19.81
CA GLY A 136 -0.19 12.84 19.44
C GLY A 136 -0.25 12.28 18.02
N GLU A 137 0.70 12.63 17.14
CA GLU A 137 0.68 12.23 15.73
C GLU A 137 1.12 10.78 15.50
N ALA A 138 0.74 10.23 14.34
CA ALA A 138 1.06 8.85 13.97
C ALA A 138 1.54 8.70 12.52
N THR A 139 2.49 7.80 12.31
CA THR A 139 2.72 7.18 11.00
C THR A 139 1.75 6.01 10.87
N VAL A 140 1.03 5.93 9.75
CA VAL A 140 -0.07 4.97 9.56
C VAL A 140 0.17 4.11 8.32
N LEU A 141 0.00 2.80 8.47
CA LEU A 141 -0.02 1.80 7.41
C LEU A 141 -1.33 1.01 7.52
N GLY A 142 -2.10 0.94 6.43
CA GLY A 142 -3.35 0.19 6.35
C GLY A 142 -3.15 -1.32 6.32
N ASP A 143 -4.04 -2.01 5.61
CA ASP A 143 -4.15 -3.47 5.60
C ASP A 143 -3.56 -4.11 4.34
N ASN A 144 -3.19 -5.39 4.44
CA ASN A 144 -2.83 -6.25 3.30
C ASN A 144 -1.63 -5.73 2.49
N ASN A 145 -0.69 -5.01 3.10
CA ASN A 145 0.47 -4.47 2.40
C ASN A 145 1.64 -5.46 2.39
N MET A 146 2.45 -5.40 1.34
CA MET A 146 3.73 -6.10 1.22
C MET A 146 4.86 -5.07 1.13
N LEU A 147 5.64 -4.94 2.19
CA LEU A 147 6.84 -4.11 2.23
C LEU A 147 8.04 -5.04 2.12
N MET A 148 8.69 -5.08 0.95
CA MET A 148 9.85 -5.94 0.71
C MET A 148 11.11 -5.44 1.44
N ALA A 149 12.15 -6.28 1.46
CA ALA A 149 13.30 -6.03 2.31
C ALA A 149 13.96 -4.67 2.03
N TYR A 150 14.42 -4.03 3.10
CA TYR A 150 15.04 -2.71 3.10
C TYR A 150 14.15 -1.54 2.66
N CYS A 151 12.82 -1.69 2.68
CA CYS A 151 11.94 -0.54 2.54
C CYS A 151 12.04 0.38 3.77
N HIS A 152 11.84 1.68 3.54
CA HIS A 152 11.79 2.69 4.59
C HIS A 152 10.49 3.50 4.50
N VAL A 153 9.83 3.68 5.63
CA VAL A 153 8.67 4.59 5.81
C VAL A 153 9.03 5.66 6.84
N GLY A 154 9.13 6.90 6.36
CA GLY A 154 9.42 8.06 7.18
C GLY A 154 8.26 8.49 8.09
N HIS A 155 8.54 9.50 8.91
CA HIS A 155 7.59 10.03 9.89
C HIS A 155 6.33 10.65 9.25
N ASN A 156 5.20 10.57 9.94
CA ASN A 156 3.91 11.17 9.54
C ASN A 156 3.39 10.70 8.16
N CYS A 157 3.89 9.58 7.64
CA CYS A 157 3.35 9.01 6.40
C CYS A 157 1.99 8.37 6.66
N LYS A 158 1.16 8.36 5.62
CA LYS A 158 -0.12 7.65 5.59
C LYS A 158 -0.13 6.75 4.38
N LEU A 159 -0.10 5.44 4.60
CA LEU A 159 -0.14 4.41 3.58
C LEU A 159 -1.48 3.69 3.71
N GLY A 160 -2.21 3.57 2.60
CA GLY A 160 -3.47 2.84 2.51
C GLY A 160 -3.27 1.32 2.47
N ASP A 161 -4.16 0.65 1.73
CA ASP A 161 -4.27 -0.81 1.72
C ASP A 161 -3.73 -1.43 0.43
N ASN A 162 -3.35 -2.71 0.50
CA ASN A 162 -2.96 -3.52 -0.66
C ASN A 162 -1.76 -2.95 -1.46
N ILE A 163 -0.90 -2.18 -0.81
CA ILE A 163 0.32 -1.60 -1.40
C ILE A 163 1.39 -2.67 -1.52
N THR A 164 2.14 -2.65 -2.63
CA THR A 164 3.37 -3.44 -2.78
C THR A 164 4.57 -2.52 -2.96
N MET A 165 5.48 -2.52 -1.99
CA MET A 165 6.78 -1.85 -2.09
C MET A 165 7.86 -2.89 -2.35
N ALA A 166 8.47 -2.88 -3.54
CA ALA A 166 9.63 -3.73 -3.82
C ALA A 166 10.87 -3.28 -3.04
N ASN A 167 11.95 -4.08 -3.09
CA ASN A 167 13.13 -3.84 -2.28
C ASN A 167 13.69 -2.41 -2.40
N TYR A 168 14.17 -1.86 -1.29
CA TYR A 168 14.81 -0.54 -1.24
C TYR A 168 13.92 0.64 -1.66
N VAL A 169 12.60 0.53 -1.57
CA VAL A 169 11.74 1.70 -1.70
C VAL A 169 11.87 2.56 -0.45
N GLY A 170 12.31 3.81 -0.62
CA GLY A 170 12.46 4.79 0.45
C GLY A 170 11.40 5.88 0.37
N VAL A 171 10.60 6.01 1.42
CA VAL A 171 9.53 7.01 1.55
C VAL A 171 9.92 8.05 2.60
N SER A 172 10.07 9.31 2.18
CA SER A 172 10.38 10.42 3.08
C SER A 172 9.16 10.84 3.92
N GLY A 173 9.35 11.75 4.87
CA GLY A 173 8.27 12.17 5.78
C GLY A 173 7.04 12.79 5.10
N HIS A 174 5.88 12.67 5.75
CA HIS A 174 4.59 13.23 5.34
C HIS A 174 4.04 12.77 3.99
N VAL A 175 4.51 11.64 3.45
CA VAL A 175 3.98 11.11 2.18
C VAL A 175 2.62 10.46 2.40
N LEU A 176 1.71 10.67 1.45
CA LEU A 176 0.42 9.98 1.35
C LEU A 176 0.49 8.98 0.19
N ILE A 177 0.31 7.69 0.48
CA ILE A 177 0.22 6.62 -0.54
C ILE A 177 -1.17 6.01 -0.41
N GLU A 178 -1.94 6.06 -1.48
CA GLU A 178 -3.28 5.50 -1.52
C GLU A 178 -3.26 3.99 -1.85
N ASP A 179 -4.45 3.41 -1.93
CA ASP A 179 -4.61 1.96 -2.03
C ASP A 179 -4.04 1.38 -3.34
N LYS A 180 -3.56 0.14 -3.26
CA LYS A 180 -3.16 -0.69 -4.40
C LYS A 180 -2.02 -0.09 -5.23
N VAL A 181 -1.23 0.81 -4.65
CA VAL A 181 -0.04 1.35 -5.31
C VAL A 181 1.06 0.29 -5.37
N VAL A 182 1.75 0.23 -6.50
CA VAL A 182 2.88 -0.70 -6.71
C VAL A 182 4.15 0.07 -7.00
N PHE A 183 5.20 -0.19 -6.25
CA PHE A 183 6.53 0.37 -6.46
C PHE A 183 7.49 -0.70 -6.97
N GLY A 184 8.23 -0.38 -8.03
CA GLY A 184 9.45 -1.08 -8.39
C GLY A 184 10.55 -0.86 -7.35
N GLY A 185 11.62 -1.67 -7.40
CA GLY A 185 12.69 -1.58 -6.41
C GLY A 185 13.50 -0.29 -6.54
N PHE A 186 14.15 0.15 -5.47
CA PHE A 186 15.01 1.36 -5.45
C PHE A 186 14.30 2.67 -5.80
N VAL A 187 12.99 2.78 -5.54
CA VAL A 187 12.26 4.04 -5.70
C VAL A 187 12.53 4.96 -4.52
N GLY A 188 12.82 6.23 -4.78
CA GLY A 188 12.84 7.28 -3.77
C GLY A 188 11.63 8.20 -3.90
N VAL A 189 10.86 8.35 -2.82
CA VAL A 189 9.72 9.27 -2.73
C VAL A 189 10.09 10.45 -1.85
N HIS A 190 10.04 11.65 -2.43
CA HIS A 190 10.32 12.89 -1.73
C HIS A 190 9.20 13.23 -0.73
N GLN A 191 9.56 13.95 0.34
CA GLN A 191 8.61 14.31 1.40
C GLN A 191 7.37 15.02 0.85
N LYS A 192 6.23 14.79 1.52
CA LYS A 192 4.90 15.39 1.24
C LYS A 192 4.22 14.99 -0.07
N VAL A 193 4.85 14.17 -0.91
CA VAL A 193 4.22 13.66 -2.13
C VAL A 193 2.95 12.85 -1.82
N ARG A 194 1.91 13.00 -2.65
CA ARG A 194 0.75 12.11 -2.72
C ARG A 194 0.84 11.18 -3.92
N ILE A 195 0.65 9.87 -3.71
CA ILE A 195 0.63 8.86 -4.78
C ILE A 195 -0.77 8.26 -4.84
N GLY A 196 -1.45 8.51 -5.95
CA GLY A 196 -2.83 8.14 -6.17
C GLY A 196 -3.07 6.63 -6.30
N GLN A 197 -4.27 6.18 -5.97
CA GLN A 197 -4.63 4.76 -5.93
C GLN A 197 -4.33 4.06 -7.25
N LEU A 198 -3.96 2.79 -7.19
CA LEU A 198 -3.63 1.96 -8.35
C LEU A 198 -2.51 2.52 -9.25
N ALA A 199 -1.75 3.52 -8.79
CA ALA A 199 -0.56 3.96 -9.51
C ALA A 199 0.53 2.90 -9.47
N MET A 200 1.36 2.88 -10.51
CA MET A 200 2.55 2.02 -10.62
C MET A 200 3.78 2.89 -10.85
N VAL A 201 4.75 2.80 -9.95
CA VAL A 201 6.01 3.54 -10.01
C VAL A 201 7.12 2.61 -10.49
N GLY A 202 7.75 2.96 -11.61
CA GLY A 202 8.87 2.23 -12.19
C GLY A 202 10.05 2.12 -11.23
N GLY A 203 10.79 1.01 -11.30
CA GLY A 203 11.97 0.80 -10.47
C GLY A 203 13.01 1.90 -10.68
N MET A 204 13.84 2.15 -9.67
CA MET A 204 14.84 3.19 -9.68
C MET A 204 14.27 4.61 -9.87
N SER A 205 12.97 4.85 -9.74
CA SER A 205 12.39 6.20 -9.95
C SER A 205 12.68 7.20 -8.82
N LYS A 206 12.69 8.50 -9.17
CA LYS A 206 12.76 9.63 -8.21
C LYS A 206 11.44 10.41 -8.26
N VAL A 207 10.54 10.11 -7.32
CA VAL A 207 9.22 10.75 -7.23
C VAL A 207 9.34 12.05 -6.45
N VAL A 208 9.14 13.17 -7.15
CA VAL A 208 9.31 14.54 -6.62
C VAL A 208 8.03 15.37 -6.71
N GLN A 209 6.96 14.81 -7.25
CA GLN A 209 5.67 15.46 -7.45
C GLN A 209 4.57 14.40 -7.26
N ASP A 210 3.35 14.86 -7.03
CA ASP A 210 2.20 13.99 -6.87
C ASP A 210 2.00 13.11 -8.11
N VAL A 211 1.67 11.83 -7.86
CA VAL A 211 1.42 10.84 -8.90
C VAL A 211 -0.10 10.64 -9.01
N PRO A 212 -0.71 10.92 -10.17
CA PRO A 212 -2.15 10.74 -10.35
C PRO A 212 -2.58 9.27 -10.19
N PRO A 213 -3.84 9.03 -9.77
CA PRO A 213 -4.36 7.68 -9.63
C PRO A 213 -4.40 6.97 -10.97
N PHE A 214 -4.17 5.66 -10.95
CA PHE A 214 -4.10 4.80 -12.13
C PHE A 214 -2.89 5.07 -13.05
N ALA A 215 -2.00 6.01 -12.74
CA ALA A 215 -0.85 6.31 -13.60
C ALA A 215 0.21 5.20 -13.56
N ILE A 216 0.88 4.94 -14.68
CA ILE A 216 2.22 4.38 -14.68
C ILE A 216 3.20 5.55 -14.79
N VAL A 217 4.11 5.68 -13.84
CA VAL A 217 5.15 6.71 -13.83
C VAL A 217 6.53 6.08 -13.82
N ASP A 218 7.50 6.71 -14.47
CA ASP A 218 8.89 6.27 -14.46
C ASP A 218 9.85 7.45 -14.63
N GLY A 219 11.10 7.28 -14.18
CA GLY A 219 12.19 8.21 -14.43
C GLY A 219 12.73 8.96 -13.21
N ARG A 220 13.73 9.81 -13.47
CA ARG A 220 14.43 10.64 -12.47
C ARG A 220 14.58 12.08 -12.99
N PRO A 221 13.65 13.01 -12.72
CA PRO A 221 12.39 12.83 -11.99
C PRO A 221 11.35 12.01 -12.78
N THR A 222 10.35 11.47 -12.09
CA THR A 222 9.27 10.69 -12.71
C THR A 222 8.41 11.53 -13.66
N LYS A 223 7.97 10.92 -14.76
CA LYS A 223 6.94 11.45 -15.66
C LYS A 223 5.81 10.42 -15.80
N VAL A 224 4.60 10.89 -16.12
CA VAL A 224 3.48 10.01 -16.49
C VAL A 224 3.77 9.36 -17.84
N CYS A 225 3.93 8.04 -17.83
CA CYS A 225 4.24 7.25 -19.01
C CYS A 225 2.98 6.75 -19.70
N ASP A 226 2.07 6.12 -18.93
CA ASP A 226 0.85 5.50 -19.47
C ASP A 226 -0.21 5.33 -18.36
N LEU A 227 -1.36 4.77 -18.72
CA LEU A 227 -2.40 4.32 -17.81
C LEU A 227 -2.13 2.88 -17.35
N ASN A 228 -2.30 2.58 -16.06
CA ASN A 228 -2.23 1.25 -15.46
C ASN A 228 -3.47 0.42 -15.80
N VAL A 229 -3.62 0.10 -17.08
CA VAL A 229 -4.78 -0.64 -17.63
C VAL A 229 -4.87 -2.04 -17.02
N ILE A 230 -3.73 -2.65 -16.67
CA ILE A 230 -3.68 -3.96 -16.04
C ILE A 230 -4.26 -3.89 -14.62
N GLY A 231 -3.83 -2.91 -13.82
CA GLY A 231 -4.35 -2.67 -12.46
C GLY A 231 -5.85 -2.37 -12.46
N LEU A 232 -6.30 -1.48 -13.36
CA LEU A 232 -7.72 -1.18 -13.55
C LEU A 232 -8.53 -2.43 -13.92
N ARG A 233 -8.05 -3.22 -14.88
CA ARG A 233 -8.72 -4.46 -15.30
C ARG A 233 -8.82 -5.47 -14.16
N ARG A 234 -7.76 -5.64 -13.36
CA ARG A 234 -7.75 -6.54 -12.20
C ARG A 234 -8.66 -6.06 -11.07
N SER A 235 -8.92 -4.75 -11.00
CA SER A 235 -9.84 -4.14 -10.04
C SER A 235 -11.30 -4.11 -10.53
N GLY A 236 -11.62 -4.77 -11.64
CA GLY A 236 -13.00 -4.88 -12.14
C GLY A 236 -13.50 -3.70 -12.98
N VAL A 237 -12.68 -2.67 -13.22
CA VAL A 237 -13.07 -1.48 -14.01
C VAL A 237 -13.40 -1.90 -15.44
N THR A 238 -14.56 -1.50 -15.97
CA THR A 238 -15.07 -1.98 -17.26
C THR A 238 -14.21 -1.53 -18.46
N PRO A 239 -14.24 -2.25 -19.61
CA PRO A 239 -13.51 -1.84 -20.80
C PRO A 239 -13.82 -0.41 -21.29
N LYS A 240 -15.10 0.00 -21.19
CA LYS A 240 -15.54 1.35 -21.57
C LYS A 240 -14.90 2.40 -20.66
N VAL A 241 -15.04 2.26 -19.34
CA VAL A 241 -14.47 3.20 -18.36
C VAL A 241 -12.94 3.28 -18.50
N ARG A 242 -12.24 2.16 -18.73
CA ARG A 242 -10.79 2.18 -18.99
C ARG A 242 -10.42 2.96 -20.25
N ALA A 243 -11.26 2.93 -21.29
CA ALA A 243 -11.04 3.71 -22.51
C ALA A 243 -11.29 5.21 -22.25
N ASP A 244 -12.34 5.53 -21.49
CA ASP A 244 -12.69 6.89 -21.07
C ASP A 244 -11.56 7.52 -20.23
N ILE A 245 -11.05 6.80 -19.22
CA ILE A 245 -9.88 7.25 -18.41
C ILE A 245 -8.64 7.44 -19.30
N ARG A 246 -8.40 6.54 -20.26
CA ARG A 246 -7.26 6.68 -21.19
C ARG A 246 -7.37 7.95 -22.03
N LEU A 247 -8.58 8.29 -22.49
CA LEU A 247 -8.83 9.53 -23.22
C LEU A 247 -8.60 10.75 -22.31
N ALA A 248 -9.06 10.71 -21.07
CA ALA A 248 -8.79 11.76 -20.08
C ALA A 248 -7.28 11.96 -19.85
N TYR A 249 -6.51 10.88 -19.70
CA TYR A 249 -5.04 10.95 -19.59
C TYR A 249 -4.39 11.55 -20.83
N LYS A 250 -4.89 11.23 -22.03
CA LYS A 250 -4.39 11.84 -23.28
C LYS A 250 -4.64 13.35 -23.27
N LEU A 251 -5.84 13.80 -22.89
CA LEU A 251 -6.20 15.21 -22.79
C LEU A 251 -5.33 15.95 -21.76
N LEU A 252 -5.09 15.34 -20.59
CA LEU A 252 -4.30 15.92 -19.52
C LEU A 252 -2.80 16.03 -19.83
N TYR A 253 -2.21 14.99 -20.45
CA TYR A 253 -0.74 14.86 -20.55
C TYR A 253 -0.16 14.89 -21.96
N ARG A 254 -0.99 14.78 -23.02
CA ARG A 254 -0.52 14.60 -24.41
C ARG A 254 -1.22 15.48 -25.45
N SER A 255 -2.13 16.37 -25.06
CA SER A 255 -2.91 17.19 -25.99
C SER A 255 -2.48 18.67 -26.06
N ASN A 256 -1.34 19.05 -25.45
CA ASN A 256 -0.88 20.44 -25.36
C ASN A 256 -1.94 21.41 -24.79
N LEU A 257 -2.85 20.91 -23.97
CA LEU A 257 -3.85 21.71 -23.25
C LEU A 257 -3.29 22.09 -21.88
N ASN A 258 -3.67 23.26 -21.38
CA ASN A 258 -3.51 23.53 -19.96
C ASN A 258 -4.55 22.73 -19.15
N ILE A 259 -4.35 22.63 -17.83
CA ILE A 259 -5.23 21.84 -16.95
C ILE A 259 -6.71 22.28 -17.08
N THR A 260 -7.01 23.58 -17.11
CA THR A 260 -8.39 24.09 -17.21
C THR A 260 -9.03 23.63 -18.53
N GLN A 261 -8.35 23.80 -19.65
CA GLN A 261 -8.83 23.36 -20.97
C GLN A 261 -9.00 21.84 -21.05
N ALA A 262 -8.10 21.08 -20.45
CA ALA A 262 -8.20 19.63 -20.42
C ALA A 262 -9.41 19.16 -19.59
N LEU A 263 -9.67 19.77 -18.44
CA LEU A 263 -10.85 19.49 -17.61
C LEU A 263 -12.15 19.81 -18.36
N GLU A 264 -12.25 20.98 -19.00
CA GLU A 264 -13.42 21.36 -19.81
C GLU A 264 -13.66 20.40 -20.98
N ALA A 265 -12.60 19.94 -21.64
CA ALA A 265 -12.72 18.96 -22.72
C ALA A 265 -13.19 17.59 -22.20
N ILE A 266 -12.71 17.16 -21.03
CA ILE A 266 -13.13 15.90 -20.41
C ILE A 266 -14.61 15.97 -20.02
N ASP A 267 -15.03 17.03 -19.34
CA ASP A 267 -16.41 17.21 -18.88
C ASP A 267 -17.41 17.26 -20.06
N ARG A 268 -16.97 17.72 -21.24
CA ARG A 268 -17.80 17.75 -22.46
C ARG A 268 -17.82 16.42 -23.21
N ASP A 269 -16.66 15.77 -23.36
CA ASP A 269 -16.46 14.70 -24.35
C ASP A 269 -16.50 13.29 -23.73
N ILE A 270 -16.49 13.16 -22.41
CA ILE A 270 -16.38 11.86 -21.71
C ILE A 270 -17.51 11.70 -20.68
N GLU A 271 -18.20 10.57 -20.72
CA GLU A 271 -19.24 10.26 -19.74
C GLU A 271 -18.64 10.06 -18.33
N PRO A 272 -19.26 10.62 -17.27
CA PRO A 272 -18.79 10.44 -15.90
C PRO A 272 -18.79 8.97 -15.46
N SER A 273 -17.78 8.60 -14.69
CA SER A 273 -17.71 7.36 -13.90
C SER A 273 -17.10 7.66 -12.54
N GLU A 274 -17.24 6.75 -11.58
CA GLU A 274 -16.60 6.89 -10.26
C GLU A 274 -15.09 7.10 -10.38
N GLU A 275 -14.43 6.29 -11.19
CA GLU A 275 -12.98 6.34 -11.41
C GLU A 275 -12.55 7.60 -12.16
N LEU A 276 -13.32 8.05 -13.15
CA LEU A 276 -13.03 9.30 -13.85
C LEU A 276 -13.17 10.49 -12.90
N ASN A 277 -14.26 10.57 -12.14
CA ASN A 277 -14.47 11.64 -11.17
C ASN A 277 -13.35 11.66 -10.12
N TYR A 278 -12.94 10.48 -9.64
CA TYR A 278 -11.81 10.36 -8.73
C TYR A 278 -10.51 10.96 -9.31
N LEU A 279 -10.19 10.65 -10.57
CA LEU A 279 -9.05 11.25 -11.25
C LEU A 279 -9.19 12.78 -11.34
N LEU A 280 -10.35 13.28 -11.74
CA LEU A 280 -10.56 14.73 -11.89
C LEU A 280 -10.46 15.46 -10.55
N ASP A 281 -11.03 14.90 -9.49
CA ASP A 281 -10.96 15.47 -8.15
C ASP A 281 -9.53 15.43 -7.60
N PHE A 282 -8.78 14.37 -7.88
CA PHE A 282 -7.34 14.35 -7.60
C PHE A 282 -6.65 15.53 -8.29
N ILE A 283 -6.82 15.69 -9.61
CA ILE A 283 -6.18 16.75 -10.40
C ILE A 283 -6.59 18.16 -9.92
N ARG A 284 -7.86 18.35 -9.51
CA ARG A 284 -8.34 19.61 -8.92
C ARG A 284 -7.66 19.87 -7.58
N SER A 285 -7.61 18.86 -6.70
CA SER A 285 -7.00 18.97 -5.37
C SER A 285 -5.48 19.19 -5.40
N VAL A 286 -4.80 18.77 -6.47
CA VAL A 286 -3.37 19.03 -6.67
C VAL A 286 -3.08 20.53 -6.70
N ARG A 287 -4.05 21.40 -7.06
CA ARG A 287 -3.94 22.87 -6.98
C ARG A 287 -4.35 23.46 -5.63
N GLU A 288 -5.16 22.75 -4.86
CA GLU A 288 -5.73 23.27 -3.59
C GLU A 288 -4.92 22.89 -2.35
N GLY A 289 -3.99 21.94 -2.48
CA GLY A 289 -2.89 21.77 -1.54
C GLY A 289 -3.23 20.83 -0.37
N PHE A 290 -2.53 19.70 -0.37
CA PHE A 290 -2.26 18.94 0.85
C PHE A 290 -0.83 18.35 0.89
N GLY A 291 -0.16 18.24 -0.27
CA GLY A 291 1.18 17.63 -0.42
C GLY A 291 2.32 18.56 -0.88
N GLY A 292 2.04 19.83 -1.15
CA GLY A 292 3.05 20.89 -1.26
C GLY A 292 4.25 20.63 -2.19
N ARG A 293 4.07 20.70 -3.53
CA ARG A 293 5.14 21.06 -4.49
C ARG A 293 4.68 21.86 -5.72
N GLN A 294 3.55 22.56 -5.63
CA GLN A 294 3.03 23.42 -6.73
C GLN A 294 3.97 24.59 -7.14
N LEU A 295 5.00 24.90 -6.34
CA LEU A 295 5.94 26.00 -6.59
C LEU A 295 7.29 25.59 -7.20
N GLU A 296 7.56 24.29 -7.40
CA GLU A 296 8.65 23.88 -8.29
C GLU A 296 8.12 23.93 -9.72
N THR A 297 8.23 25.11 -10.35
CA THR A 297 7.89 25.33 -11.75
C THR A 297 8.57 24.24 -12.59
N PRO A 298 7.85 23.43 -13.38
CA PRO A 298 8.49 22.62 -14.40
C PRO A 298 9.22 23.58 -15.34
N ARG A 299 10.56 23.63 -15.25
CA ARG A 299 11.35 24.17 -16.34
C ARG A 299 11.52 23.03 -17.33
N PHE A 300 10.95 23.28 -18.51
CA PHE A 300 10.99 22.55 -19.78
C PHE A 300 9.95 21.45 -19.96
#